data_AF-A0A6P0B1X2-F1
#
_entry.id   AF-A0A6P0B1X2-F1
#
_cell.length_a   1.000
_cell.length_b   1.000
_cell.length_c   1.000
_cell.angle_alpha   90.00
_cell.angle_beta   90.00
_cell.angle_gamma   90.00
#
_symmetry.space_group_name_H-M   'P 1'
#
loop_
_entity.id
_entity.type
_entity.pdbx_description
1 polymer ?
#
loop_
_entity_poly.entity_id
_entity_poly.type
_entity_poly.pdbx_seq_one_letter_code
_entity_poly.pdbx_strand_id
1 'polypeptide(L)'
;MQKLIESAAALRSMLAAKSGVYELKLRALLELAEQLKIANEYTASLPPIDIGSITLVDQVVLVLLAKIVKPRKIIEIGTYKGFTTRLFIENTPEDCDVVSIDLPKGLTAHLAETDERSALSSAEQNDDYLRKRQEIDGEAYLTSITEAQRKRLTLVKEDSTTINFKEAFQSAEMIFIDGGHEHQIVRADTENAFGIVKRGVIVWHDYNSKIHGDVTEYLAEFSKSQVVFHVANSLVAFALVNIEL
;
A
#
# COMPACT_ATOMS: atom_id res chain seq x y z
N MET A 1 7.04 -21.88 -15.99
CA MET A 1 5.89 -21.37 -15.23
C MET A 1 6.23 -21.51 -13.77
N GLN A 2 6.42 -20.39 -13.06
CA GLN A 2 6.71 -20.42 -11.63
C GLN A 2 5.47 -21.00 -10.93
N LYS A 3 5.66 -21.95 -10.01
CA LYS A 3 4.53 -22.64 -9.37
C LYS A 3 3.84 -21.66 -8.43
N LEU A 4 2.54 -21.45 -8.64
CA LEU A 4 1.69 -20.64 -7.76
C LEU A 4 1.84 -21.08 -6.31
N ILE A 5 2.04 -20.14 -5.39
CA ILE A 5 2.14 -20.42 -3.95
C ILE A 5 0.73 -20.57 -3.38
N GLU A 6 0.41 -21.76 -2.89
CA GLU A 6 -0.96 -22.10 -2.44
C GLU A 6 -1.07 -22.47 -0.96
N SER A 7 0.04 -22.44 -0.22
CA SER A 7 0.08 -22.77 1.21
C SER A 7 1.10 -21.94 1.98
N ALA A 8 0.92 -21.84 3.30
CA ALA A 8 1.86 -21.15 4.18
C ALA A 8 3.27 -21.77 4.14
N ALA A 9 3.36 -23.10 4.01
CA ALA A 9 4.63 -23.81 3.89
C ALA A 9 5.38 -23.45 2.59
N ALA A 10 4.66 -23.35 1.47
CA ALA A 10 5.24 -22.92 0.21
C ALA A 10 5.70 -21.44 0.27
N LEU A 11 4.91 -20.56 0.92
CA LEU A 11 5.30 -19.17 1.14
C LEU A 11 6.61 -19.07 1.94
N ARG A 12 6.71 -19.79 3.07
CA ARG A 12 7.95 -19.84 3.88
C ARG A 12 9.15 -20.35 3.08
N SER A 13 8.96 -21.38 2.27
CA SER A 13 10.04 -21.89 1.41
C SER A 13 10.56 -20.83 0.44
N MET A 14 9.73 -19.87 0.03
CA MET A 14 10.10 -18.81 -0.91
C MET A 14 10.75 -17.61 -0.25
N LEU A 15 10.76 -17.52 1.09
CA LEU A 15 11.58 -16.54 1.81
C LEU A 15 13.08 -16.78 1.63
N ALA A 16 13.48 -18.02 1.30
CA ALA A 16 14.87 -18.37 0.99
C ALA A 16 15.27 -18.05 -0.47
N ALA A 17 14.33 -17.59 -1.31
CA ALA A 17 14.65 -17.13 -2.64
C ALA A 17 15.52 -15.87 -2.59
N LYS A 18 16.34 -15.68 -3.64
CA LYS A 18 17.19 -14.50 -3.74
C LYS A 18 16.54 -13.35 -4.50
N SER A 19 15.71 -13.69 -5.49
CA SER A 19 15.14 -12.73 -6.41
C SER A 19 13.97 -13.35 -7.18
N GLY A 20 13.07 -12.52 -7.68
CA GLY A 20 12.00 -12.89 -8.59
C GLY A 20 10.63 -12.46 -8.07
N VAL A 21 9.64 -12.47 -8.97
CA VAL A 21 8.24 -12.26 -8.62
C VAL A 21 7.57 -13.62 -8.41
N TYR A 22 6.87 -13.78 -7.29
CA TYR A 22 6.18 -15.00 -6.91
C TYR A 22 4.70 -14.70 -6.69
N GLU A 23 3.86 -15.28 -7.54
CA GLU A 23 2.42 -15.20 -7.36
C GLU A 23 1.99 -16.16 -6.23
N LEU A 24 1.12 -15.67 -5.34
CA LEU A 24 0.49 -16.47 -4.27
C LEU A 24 -1.02 -16.32 -4.27
N LYS A 25 -1.73 -17.38 -3.87
CA LYS A 25 -3.15 -17.28 -3.53
C LYS A 25 -3.31 -16.63 -2.16
N LEU A 26 -4.36 -15.83 -1.99
CA LEU A 26 -4.76 -15.28 -0.68
C LEU A 26 -4.85 -16.37 0.41
N ARG A 27 -5.27 -17.59 0.04
CA ARG A 27 -5.28 -18.76 0.94
C ARG A 27 -3.95 -19.00 1.65
N ALA A 28 -2.81 -18.79 1.00
CA ALA A 28 -1.50 -19.01 1.61
C ALA A 28 -1.25 -18.04 2.79
N LEU A 29 -1.68 -16.77 2.66
CA LEU A 29 -1.62 -15.79 3.75
C LEU A 29 -2.62 -16.11 4.86
N LEU A 30 -3.81 -16.59 4.51
CA LEU A 30 -4.82 -17.00 5.50
C LEU A 30 -4.36 -18.21 6.32
N GLU A 31 -3.79 -19.25 5.68
CA GLU A 31 -3.18 -20.38 6.38
C GLU A 31 -2.01 -19.94 7.29
N LEU A 32 -1.19 -18.98 6.83
CA LEU A 32 -0.11 -18.44 7.63
C LEU A 32 -0.66 -17.72 8.87
N ALA A 33 -1.70 -16.89 8.68
CA ALA A 33 -2.36 -16.18 9.76
C ALA A 33 -2.97 -17.12 10.80
N GLU A 34 -3.60 -18.22 10.36
CA GLU A 34 -4.12 -19.26 11.26
C GLU A 34 -2.99 -19.91 12.09
N GLN A 35 -1.87 -20.26 11.46
CA GLN A 35 -0.71 -20.84 12.15
C GLN A 35 -0.07 -19.87 13.16
N LEU A 36 -0.06 -18.58 12.84
CA LEU A 36 0.40 -17.50 13.72
C LEU A 36 -0.65 -17.10 14.78
N LYS A 37 -1.82 -17.75 14.79
CA LYS A 37 -2.95 -17.48 15.69
C LYS A 37 -3.41 -16.01 15.64
N ILE A 38 -3.42 -15.44 14.43
CA ILE A 38 -3.89 -14.08 14.18
C ILE A 38 -5.42 -14.07 14.23
N ALA A 39 -5.99 -13.00 14.82
CA ALA A 39 -7.43 -12.80 14.84
C ALA A 39 -8.02 -12.74 13.42
N ASN A 40 -9.02 -13.57 13.16
CA ASN A 40 -9.71 -13.71 11.87
C ASN A 40 -10.74 -12.60 11.59
N GLU A 41 -11.03 -11.75 12.58
CA GLU A 41 -11.95 -10.61 12.44
C GLU A 41 -11.20 -9.34 12.09
N TYR A 42 -11.75 -8.54 11.18
CA TYR A 42 -11.25 -7.20 10.87
C TYR A 42 -12.42 -6.24 10.68
N THR A 43 -12.19 -4.96 10.91
CA THR A 43 -13.19 -3.90 10.71
C THR A 43 -12.90 -3.18 9.41
N ALA A 44 -13.93 -2.96 8.59
CA ALA A 44 -13.82 -2.14 7.39
C ALA A 44 -15.16 -1.48 7.08
N SER A 45 -15.07 -0.28 6.51
CA SER A 45 -16.21 0.32 5.83
C SER A 45 -16.42 -0.38 4.48
N LEU A 46 -17.64 -0.30 3.93
CA LEU A 46 -17.85 -0.76 2.55
C LEU A 46 -16.96 0.06 1.59
N PRO A 47 -16.32 -0.58 0.60
CA PRO A 47 -15.49 0.13 -0.37
C PRO A 47 -16.31 1.16 -1.15
N PRO A 48 -15.71 2.30 -1.56
CA PRO A 48 -16.35 3.22 -2.49
C PRO A 48 -16.62 2.54 -3.83
N ILE A 49 -17.59 3.09 -4.56
CA ILE A 49 -17.84 2.72 -5.95
C ILE A 49 -16.98 3.52 -6.94
N ASP A 50 -16.37 4.62 -6.47
CA ASP A 50 -15.50 5.50 -7.24
C ASP A 50 -14.15 4.84 -7.54
N ILE A 51 -13.50 5.30 -8.61
CA ILE A 51 -12.12 4.92 -8.93
C ILE A 51 -11.10 5.46 -7.92
N GLY A 52 -9.89 4.88 -7.94
CA GLY A 52 -8.78 5.24 -7.05
C GLY A 52 -8.92 4.64 -5.65
N SER A 53 -9.53 3.45 -5.54
CA SER A 53 -9.67 2.75 -4.27
C SER A 53 -9.28 1.29 -4.39
N ILE A 54 -9.16 0.64 -3.24
CA ILE A 54 -8.70 -0.75 -3.10
C ILE A 54 -9.86 -1.74 -3.15
N THR A 55 -9.63 -2.91 -3.74
CA THR A 55 -10.64 -3.98 -3.79
C THR A 55 -10.83 -4.65 -2.42
N LEU A 56 -11.88 -5.45 -2.26
CA LEU A 56 -12.07 -6.25 -1.04
C LEU A 56 -10.89 -7.23 -0.80
N VAL A 57 -10.32 -7.78 -1.88
CA VAL A 57 -9.16 -8.67 -1.77
C VAL A 57 -7.95 -7.89 -1.26
N ASP A 58 -7.71 -6.70 -1.81
CA ASP A 58 -6.61 -5.82 -1.37
C ASP A 58 -6.75 -5.46 0.12
N GLN A 59 -7.96 -5.10 0.58
CA GLN A 59 -8.23 -4.82 2.00
C GLN A 59 -7.81 -5.98 2.91
N VAL A 60 -8.21 -7.20 2.56
CA VAL A 60 -7.87 -8.39 3.34
C VAL A 60 -6.36 -8.63 3.33
N VAL A 61 -5.69 -8.46 2.19
CA VAL A 61 -4.23 -8.61 2.11
C VAL A 61 -3.52 -7.57 2.99
N LEU A 62 -3.89 -6.30 2.88
CA LEU A 62 -3.28 -5.21 3.66
C LEU A 62 -3.44 -5.43 5.16
N VAL A 63 -4.65 -5.80 5.62
CA VAL A 63 -4.90 -6.09 7.03
C VAL A 63 -4.15 -7.34 7.49
N LEU A 64 -4.09 -8.40 6.69
CA LEU A 64 -3.33 -9.60 7.03
C LEU A 64 -1.84 -9.28 7.18
N LEU A 65 -1.25 -8.53 6.25
CA LEU A 65 0.15 -8.12 6.32
C LEU A 65 0.41 -7.27 7.57
N ALA A 66 -0.44 -6.29 7.87
CA ALA A 66 -0.35 -5.48 9.09
C ALA A 66 -0.41 -6.35 10.35
N LYS A 67 -1.33 -7.31 10.42
CA LYS A 67 -1.47 -8.21 11.58
C LYS A 67 -0.33 -9.24 11.72
N ILE A 68 0.26 -9.67 10.61
CA ILE A 68 1.42 -10.56 10.59
C ILE A 68 2.64 -9.81 11.12
N VAL A 69 2.86 -8.58 10.64
CA VAL A 69 4.01 -7.76 11.00
C VAL A 69 3.90 -7.18 12.40
N LYS A 70 2.68 -6.84 12.84
CA LYS A 70 2.38 -6.11 14.09
C LYS A 70 3.20 -4.82 14.20
N PRO A 71 3.03 -3.88 13.25
CA PRO A 71 3.84 -2.68 13.19
C PRO A 71 3.58 -1.78 14.42
N ARG A 72 4.62 -1.04 14.83
CA ARG A 72 4.47 0.13 15.71
C ARG A 72 4.33 1.41 14.90
N LYS A 73 4.79 1.41 13.65
CA LYS A 73 4.55 2.49 12.71
C LYS A 73 4.23 1.97 11.32
N ILE A 74 3.14 2.48 10.76
CA ILE A 74 2.78 2.36 9.34
C ILE A 74 3.03 3.71 8.66
N ILE A 75 3.61 3.67 7.46
CA ILE A 75 3.61 4.82 6.56
C ILE A 75 2.84 4.46 5.30
N GLU A 76 1.88 5.28 4.92
CA GLU A 76 1.15 5.22 3.67
C GLU A 76 1.57 6.38 2.79
N ILE A 77 1.85 6.11 1.52
CA ILE A 77 2.08 7.11 0.47
C ILE A 77 0.88 7.03 -0.46
N GLY A 78 0.11 8.13 -0.54
CA GLY A 78 -1.20 8.19 -1.19
C GLY A 78 -2.35 8.07 -0.18
N THR A 79 -2.78 9.19 0.41
CA THR A 79 -3.95 9.21 1.32
C THR A 79 -5.26 9.12 0.53
N TYR A 80 -5.37 9.85 -0.58
CA TYR A 80 -6.59 10.09 -1.34
C TYR A 80 -7.78 10.44 -0.42
N LYS A 81 -8.87 9.67 -0.45
CA LYS A 81 -10.05 9.85 0.43
C LYS A 81 -9.86 9.29 1.84
N GLY A 82 -8.72 8.64 2.12
CA GLY A 82 -8.35 8.12 3.45
C GLY A 82 -8.99 6.78 3.81
N PHE A 83 -9.49 6.02 2.82
CA PHE A 83 -10.11 4.71 3.06
C PHE A 83 -9.08 3.70 3.60
N THR A 84 -7.92 3.60 2.95
CA THR A 84 -6.84 2.68 3.36
C THR A 84 -6.17 3.14 4.65
N THR A 85 -5.95 4.45 4.82
CA THR A 85 -5.52 5.04 6.10
C THR A 85 -6.41 4.60 7.26
N ARG A 86 -7.74 4.70 7.08
CA ARG A 86 -8.72 4.26 8.08
C ARG A 86 -8.66 2.76 8.30
N LEU A 87 -8.49 1.97 7.24
CA LEU A 87 -8.35 0.52 7.34
C LEU A 87 -7.16 0.13 8.24
N PHE A 88 -6.02 0.81 8.10
CA PHE A 88 -4.88 0.59 9.00
C PHE A 88 -5.20 0.97 10.43
N ILE A 89 -5.75 2.16 10.64
CA ILE A 89 -6.17 2.63 11.97
C ILE A 89 -7.13 1.61 12.62
N GLU A 90 -8.18 1.15 11.94
CA GLU A 90 -9.17 0.28 12.57
C GLU A 90 -8.66 -1.14 12.87
N ASN A 91 -7.53 -1.56 12.31
CA ASN A 91 -7.07 -2.95 12.37
C ASN A 91 -5.66 -3.15 12.96
N THR A 92 -5.00 -2.09 13.42
CA THR A 92 -3.74 -2.16 14.15
C THR A 92 -3.92 -1.88 15.65
N PRO A 93 -2.99 -2.35 16.50
CA PRO A 93 -2.96 -1.98 17.92
C PRO A 93 -3.00 -0.47 18.17
N GLU A 94 -3.46 -0.06 19.36
CA GLU A 94 -3.55 1.35 19.75
C GLU A 94 -2.18 2.04 19.85
N ASP A 95 -1.10 1.28 20.04
CA ASP A 95 0.28 1.75 20.07
C ASP A 95 0.97 1.75 18.69
N CYS A 96 0.19 1.55 17.61
CA CYS A 96 0.65 1.69 16.23
C CYS A 96 0.32 3.09 15.68
N ASP A 97 1.36 3.88 15.42
CA ASP A 97 1.26 5.16 14.74
C ASP A 97 1.02 4.94 13.23
N VAL A 98 0.16 5.76 12.64
CA VAL A 98 -0.11 5.77 11.19
C VAL A 98 0.26 7.13 10.65
N VAL A 99 1.22 7.16 9.73
CA VAL A 99 1.57 8.35 8.95
C VAL A 99 1.00 8.15 7.55
N SER A 100 0.23 9.11 7.07
CA SER A 100 -0.28 9.09 5.69
C SER A 100 0.18 10.35 4.96
N ILE A 101 0.85 10.15 3.83
CA ILE A 101 1.52 11.18 3.04
C ILE A 101 0.74 11.38 1.75
N ASP A 102 0.43 12.63 1.42
CA ASP A 102 -0.20 12.99 0.15
C ASP A 102 0.19 14.41 -0.25
N LEU A 103 -0.11 14.76 -1.49
CA LEU A 103 0.24 16.06 -2.05
C LEU A 103 -0.43 17.23 -1.29
N PRO A 104 0.27 18.38 -1.19
CA PRO A 104 -0.32 19.61 -0.67
C PRO A 104 -1.36 20.19 -1.64
N LYS A 105 -2.30 20.96 -1.08
CA LYS A 105 -3.31 21.67 -1.88
C LYS A 105 -2.68 22.70 -2.81
N GLY A 106 -3.30 22.92 -3.97
CA GLY A 106 -2.95 23.97 -4.92
C GLY A 106 -2.04 23.51 -6.06
N LEU A 107 -1.58 22.25 -6.03
CA LEU A 107 -0.82 21.66 -7.14
C LEU A 107 -1.70 21.34 -8.34
N THR A 108 -3.02 21.21 -8.17
CA THR A 108 -3.96 20.82 -9.23
C THR A 108 -4.70 21.99 -9.87
N ALA A 109 -4.28 23.24 -9.60
CA ALA A 109 -4.94 24.43 -10.13
C ALA A 109 -4.92 24.51 -11.68
N HIS A 110 -3.93 23.87 -12.30
CA HIS A 110 -3.78 23.79 -13.75
C HIS A 110 -4.58 22.64 -14.39
N LEU A 111 -5.09 21.70 -13.58
CA LEU A 111 -5.84 20.54 -14.04
C LEU A 111 -7.32 20.90 -14.19
N ALA A 112 -7.91 20.47 -15.31
CA ALA A 112 -9.34 20.56 -15.53
C ALA A 112 -10.08 19.50 -14.71
N GLU A 113 -11.24 19.83 -14.17
CA GLU A 113 -12.15 18.81 -13.62
C GLU A 113 -12.76 18.03 -14.78
N THR A 114 -12.55 16.72 -14.79
CA THR A 114 -13.12 15.79 -15.76
C THR A 114 -14.06 14.80 -15.09
N ASP A 115 -14.87 14.11 -15.87
CA ASP A 115 -15.69 13.01 -15.36
C ASP A 115 -14.89 11.70 -15.24
N GLU A 116 -15.37 10.79 -14.39
CA GLU A 116 -14.73 9.50 -14.13
C GLU A 116 -14.54 8.64 -15.39
N ARG A 117 -15.45 8.69 -16.36
CA ARG A 117 -15.34 7.88 -17.57
C ARG A 117 -14.16 8.35 -18.42
N SER A 118 -13.94 9.66 -18.49
CA SER A 118 -12.78 10.24 -19.16
C SER A 118 -11.47 9.86 -18.46
N ALA A 119 -11.47 9.79 -17.13
CA ALA A 119 -10.32 9.39 -16.31
C ALA A 119 -9.85 7.94 -16.54
N LEU A 120 -10.63 7.10 -17.21
CA LEU A 120 -10.26 5.72 -17.55
C LEU A 120 -9.61 5.58 -18.94
N SER A 121 -9.40 6.69 -19.66
CA SER A 121 -8.88 6.65 -21.03
C SER A 121 -7.37 6.41 -21.11
N SER A 122 -6.62 6.82 -20.07
CA SER A 122 -5.16 6.73 -19.99
C SER A 122 -4.71 6.86 -18.54
N ALA A 123 -3.48 6.41 -18.24
CA ALA A 123 -2.86 6.55 -16.91
C ALA A 123 -2.75 8.03 -16.49
N GLU A 124 -2.31 8.90 -17.40
CA GLU A 124 -2.16 10.34 -17.13
C GLU A 124 -3.48 10.99 -16.74
N GLN A 125 -4.56 10.74 -17.50
CA GLN A 125 -5.88 11.29 -17.16
C GLN A 125 -6.45 10.68 -15.87
N ASN A 126 -6.10 9.43 -15.56
CA ASN A 126 -6.48 8.80 -14.32
C ASN A 126 -5.84 9.53 -13.13
N ASP A 127 -4.53 9.73 -13.18
CA ASP A 127 -3.77 10.39 -12.12
C ASP A 127 -4.18 11.85 -11.95
N ASP A 128 -4.38 12.59 -13.04
CA ASP A 128 -4.85 13.97 -12.99
C ASP A 128 -6.21 14.08 -12.33
N TYR A 129 -7.15 13.19 -12.69
CA TYR A 129 -8.46 13.12 -12.05
C TYR A 129 -8.34 12.81 -10.56
N LEU A 130 -7.58 11.77 -10.18
CA LEU A 130 -7.43 11.35 -8.78
C LEU A 130 -6.77 12.44 -7.93
N ARG A 131 -5.71 13.09 -8.44
CA ARG A 131 -5.08 14.25 -7.78
C ARG A 131 -6.08 15.38 -7.59
N LYS A 132 -6.90 15.68 -8.59
CA LYS A 132 -7.93 16.73 -8.47
C LYS A 132 -8.99 16.38 -7.43
N ARG A 133 -9.45 15.12 -7.39
CA ARG A 133 -10.42 14.64 -6.40
C ARG A 133 -9.82 14.66 -4.99
N GLN A 134 -8.57 14.26 -4.82
CA GLN A 134 -7.83 14.37 -3.56
C GLN A 134 -7.87 15.81 -3.00
N GLU A 135 -7.66 16.82 -3.84
CA GLU A 135 -7.69 18.23 -3.40
C GLU A 135 -9.09 18.69 -2.97
N ILE A 136 -10.13 18.22 -3.66
CA ILE A 136 -11.54 18.62 -3.48
C ILE A 136 -12.16 17.90 -2.27
N ASP A 137 -12.07 16.58 -2.20
CA ASP A 137 -12.77 15.73 -1.23
C ASP A 137 -11.90 14.62 -0.62
N GLY A 138 -10.59 14.80 -0.60
CA GLY A 138 -9.65 13.94 0.12
C GLY A 138 -9.98 13.81 1.61
N GLU A 139 -9.48 12.73 2.21
CA GLU A 139 -9.66 12.41 3.65
C GLU A 139 -11.11 12.25 4.13
N ALA A 140 -12.09 12.17 3.24
CA ALA A 140 -13.50 12.05 3.60
C ALA A 140 -13.80 10.88 4.57
N TYR A 141 -13.09 9.75 4.44
CA TYR A 141 -13.25 8.58 5.31
C TYR A 141 -12.67 8.80 6.72
N LEU A 142 -11.82 9.79 6.91
CA LEU A 142 -11.19 10.14 8.19
C LEU A 142 -12.04 11.07 9.05
N THR A 143 -13.16 11.57 8.52
CA THR A 143 -14.07 12.47 9.26
C THR A 143 -14.75 11.79 10.46
N SER A 144 -14.94 10.48 10.41
CA SER A 144 -15.68 9.69 11.42
C SER A 144 -14.80 8.82 12.32
N ILE A 145 -13.47 8.96 12.25
CA ILE A 145 -12.57 8.28 13.20
C ILE A 145 -12.70 8.89 14.59
N THR A 146 -12.48 8.08 15.63
CA THR A 146 -12.56 8.52 17.02
C THR A 146 -11.40 9.46 17.38
N GLU A 147 -11.53 10.19 18.50
CA GLU A 147 -10.44 11.03 19.00
C GLU A 147 -9.18 10.20 19.34
N ALA A 148 -9.35 9.00 19.89
CA ALA A 148 -8.24 8.09 20.19
C ALA A 148 -7.51 7.64 18.91
N GLN A 149 -8.26 7.32 17.85
CA GLN A 149 -7.70 6.99 16.54
C GLN A 149 -6.97 8.19 15.92
N ARG A 150 -7.53 9.40 16.04
CA ARG A 150 -6.91 10.63 15.52
C ARG A 150 -5.57 10.95 16.20
N LYS A 151 -5.40 10.65 17.50
CA LYS A 151 -4.17 10.95 18.25
C LYS A 151 -2.92 10.24 17.74
N ARG A 152 -3.09 9.12 17.04
CA ARG A 152 -1.99 8.32 16.45
C ARG A 152 -1.94 8.40 14.92
N LEU A 153 -2.73 9.29 14.33
CA LEU A 153 -2.71 9.58 12.90
C LEU A 153 -1.96 10.89 12.66
N THR A 154 -0.93 10.83 11.81
CA THR A 154 -0.26 12.02 11.27
C THR A 154 -0.52 12.11 9.78
N LEU A 155 -1.03 13.26 9.32
CA LEU A 155 -1.20 13.55 7.90
C LEU A 155 -0.09 14.48 7.44
N VAL A 156 0.70 14.05 6.47
CA VAL A 156 1.79 14.83 5.86
C VAL A 156 1.33 15.31 4.49
N LYS A 157 1.47 16.62 4.26
CA LYS A 157 1.07 17.29 3.01
C LYS A 157 2.28 17.76 2.24
N GLU A 158 2.93 16.82 1.57
CA GLU A 158 4.21 17.01 0.87
C GLU A 158 4.38 15.93 -0.21
N ASP A 159 5.17 16.24 -1.24
CA ASP A 159 5.61 15.27 -2.25
C ASP A 159 6.52 14.22 -1.59
N SER A 160 6.13 12.94 -1.62
CA SER A 160 6.89 11.87 -0.98
C SER A 160 8.31 11.73 -1.53
N THR A 161 8.52 12.12 -2.79
CA THR A 161 9.83 12.03 -3.46
C THR A 161 10.82 13.08 -2.96
N THR A 162 10.35 14.13 -2.27
CA THR A 162 11.20 15.18 -1.71
C THR A 162 11.49 15.01 -0.22
N ILE A 163 10.77 14.14 0.47
CA ILE A 163 10.93 13.91 1.91
C ILE A 163 12.16 13.04 2.17
N ASN A 164 13.00 13.46 3.12
CA ASN A 164 14.02 12.59 3.69
C ASN A 164 13.41 11.68 4.77
N PHE A 165 13.00 10.47 4.38
CA PHE A 165 12.30 9.53 5.27
C PHE A 165 13.10 9.17 6.52
N LYS A 166 14.43 9.12 6.42
CA LYS A 166 15.30 8.79 7.55
C LYS A 166 15.30 9.90 8.60
N GLU A 167 15.25 11.16 8.19
CA GLU A 167 15.19 12.30 9.09
C GLU A 167 13.78 12.52 9.64
N ALA A 168 12.78 12.43 8.76
CA ALA A 168 11.38 12.70 9.11
C ALA A 168 10.75 11.59 9.96
N PHE A 169 10.98 10.32 9.60
CA PHE A 169 10.24 9.19 10.17
C PHE A 169 11.12 8.17 10.89
N GLN A 170 12.42 8.15 10.61
CA GLN A 170 13.45 7.28 11.21
C GLN A 170 13.31 5.79 10.86
N SER A 171 12.18 5.17 11.20
CA SER A 171 11.86 3.76 10.98
C SER A 171 10.36 3.53 10.86
N ALA A 172 9.98 2.50 10.12
CA ALA A 172 8.64 1.93 10.07
C ALA A 172 8.72 0.42 9.84
N GLU A 173 7.69 -0.32 10.26
CA GLU A 173 7.61 -1.77 10.04
C GLU A 173 6.68 -2.13 8.89
N MET A 174 5.83 -1.21 8.45
CA MET A 174 5.03 -1.38 7.25
C MET A 174 4.99 -0.08 6.46
N ILE A 175 5.26 -0.17 5.16
CA ILE A 175 5.10 0.95 4.24
C ILE A 175 4.21 0.51 3.08
N PHE A 176 3.14 1.25 2.83
CA PHE A 176 2.21 1.03 1.72
C PHE A 176 2.37 2.17 0.69
N ILE A 177 2.67 1.80 -0.54
CA ILE A 177 2.98 2.70 -1.66
C ILE A 177 1.81 2.62 -2.66
N ASP A 178 1.03 3.70 -2.72
CA ASP A 178 -0.21 3.87 -3.50
C ASP A 178 -0.37 5.35 -3.92
N GLY A 179 0.76 5.98 -4.26
CA GLY A 179 0.87 7.41 -4.56
C GLY A 179 0.86 7.69 -6.06
N GLY A 180 2.04 7.95 -6.62
CA GLY A 180 2.21 8.14 -8.07
C GLY A 180 2.58 6.84 -8.79
N HIS A 181 2.07 6.68 -10.01
CA HIS A 181 2.25 5.45 -10.79
C HIS A 181 3.43 5.50 -11.76
N GLU A 182 4.01 6.68 -12.01
CA GLU A 182 5.17 6.83 -12.88
C GLU A 182 6.39 6.08 -12.33
N HIS A 183 7.12 5.38 -13.19
CA HIS A 183 8.26 4.53 -12.81
C HIS A 183 9.27 5.21 -11.86
N GLN A 184 9.57 6.50 -12.10
CA GLN A 184 10.51 7.27 -11.28
C GLN A 184 9.98 7.57 -9.87
N ILE A 185 8.67 7.81 -9.74
CA ILE A 185 8.02 8.05 -8.45
C ILE A 185 8.00 6.75 -7.64
N VAL A 186 7.54 5.66 -8.26
CA VAL A 186 7.54 4.32 -7.65
C VAL A 186 8.94 3.93 -7.18
N ARG A 187 9.96 4.24 -7.98
CA ARG A 187 11.37 4.03 -7.61
C ARG A 187 11.78 4.84 -6.39
N ALA A 188 11.52 6.15 -6.38
CA ALA A 188 11.89 7.03 -5.28
C ALA A 188 11.23 6.60 -3.97
N ASP A 189 9.93 6.30 -4.00
CA ASP A 189 9.16 5.83 -2.85
C ASP A 189 9.67 4.47 -2.34
N THR A 190 10.03 3.57 -3.26
CA THR A 190 10.62 2.28 -2.91
C THR A 190 11.99 2.45 -2.24
N GLU A 191 12.87 3.29 -2.80
CA GLU A 191 14.20 3.57 -2.23
C GLU A 191 14.08 4.20 -0.83
N ASN A 192 13.14 5.14 -0.66
CA ASN A 192 12.79 5.73 0.64
C ASN A 192 12.32 4.67 1.65
N ALA A 193 11.43 3.77 1.22
CA ALA A 193 10.90 2.72 2.07
C ALA A 193 12.00 1.75 2.56
N PHE A 194 12.83 1.23 1.66
CA PHE A 194 13.96 0.35 2.01
C PHE A 194 15.03 1.07 2.85
N GLY A 195 15.12 2.41 2.77
CA GLY A 195 15.99 3.21 3.62
C GLY A 195 15.68 3.08 5.12
N ILE A 196 14.40 2.91 5.47
CA ILE A 196 13.93 2.97 6.88
C ILE A 196 13.29 1.69 7.40
N VAL A 197 12.80 0.79 6.54
CA VAL A 197 12.29 -0.52 6.97
C VAL A 197 13.47 -1.45 7.27
N LYS A 198 13.70 -1.73 8.55
CA LYS A 198 14.75 -2.68 8.99
C LYS A 198 14.24 -4.09 9.16
N ARG A 199 13.00 -4.23 9.60
CA ARG A 199 12.27 -5.49 9.73
C ARG A 199 10.79 -5.20 9.54
N GLY A 200 10.15 -5.81 8.55
CA GLY A 200 8.80 -5.42 8.18
C GLY A 200 8.34 -5.87 6.81
N VAL A 201 7.40 -5.12 6.25
CA VAL A 201 6.85 -5.32 4.90
C VAL A 201 6.80 -4.00 4.15
N ILE A 202 7.13 -4.04 2.86
CA ILE A 202 6.89 -2.95 1.92
C ILE A 202 5.85 -3.47 0.93
N VAL A 203 4.81 -2.69 0.68
CA VAL A 203 3.64 -3.08 -0.09
C VAL A 203 3.42 -2.05 -1.19
N TRP A 204 3.18 -2.50 -2.41
CA TRP A 204 2.84 -1.69 -3.58
C TRP A 204 1.41 -2.02 -4.01
N HIS A 205 0.62 -1.00 -4.31
CA HIS A 205 -0.65 -1.16 -5.02
C HIS A 205 -0.45 -1.05 -6.54
N ASP A 206 -1.53 -1.15 -7.31
CA ASP A 206 -1.57 -1.10 -8.78
C ASP A 206 -0.67 -2.09 -9.55
N TYR A 207 -0.17 -3.14 -8.90
CA TYR A 207 0.53 -4.21 -9.61
C TYR A 207 -0.44 -4.98 -10.51
N ASN A 208 -0.04 -5.20 -11.77
CA ASN A 208 -0.87 -5.77 -12.84
C ASN A 208 -2.14 -4.96 -13.13
N SER A 209 -2.13 -3.66 -12.81
CA SER A 209 -3.19 -2.75 -13.22
C SER A 209 -3.31 -2.70 -14.75
N LYS A 210 -4.54 -2.52 -15.24
CA LYS A 210 -4.80 -2.40 -16.68
C LYS A 210 -4.52 -1.00 -17.22
N ILE A 211 -4.44 -0.02 -16.32
CA ILE A 211 -4.24 1.38 -16.64
C ILE A 211 -2.80 1.78 -16.29
N HIS A 212 -2.29 1.32 -15.14
CA HIS A 212 -0.97 1.68 -14.61
C HIS A 212 0.06 0.55 -14.81
N GLY A 213 0.74 0.55 -15.97
CA GLY A 213 1.73 -0.49 -16.30
C GLY A 213 3.08 -0.32 -15.59
N ASP A 214 3.46 0.92 -15.30
CA ASP A 214 4.79 1.30 -14.78
C ASP A 214 5.14 0.66 -13.45
N VAL A 215 4.17 0.44 -12.56
CA VAL A 215 4.40 -0.27 -11.28
C VAL A 215 4.85 -1.71 -11.53
N THR A 216 4.20 -2.42 -12.45
CA THR A 216 4.59 -3.77 -12.84
C THR A 216 5.97 -3.79 -13.50
N GLU A 217 6.25 -2.83 -14.37
CA GLU A 217 7.55 -2.71 -15.04
C GLU A 217 8.67 -2.47 -14.04
N TYR A 218 8.49 -1.51 -13.11
CA TYR A 218 9.42 -1.25 -12.03
C TYR A 218 9.67 -2.51 -11.18
N LEU A 219 8.61 -3.20 -10.76
CA LEU A 219 8.75 -4.39 -9.92
C LEU A 219 9.39 -5.58 -10.66
N ALA A 220 9.23 -5.67 -11.99
CA ALA A 220 9.96 -6.64 -12.81
C ALA A 220 11.47 -6.36 -12.83
N GLU A 221 11.90 -5.10 -12.79
CA GLU A 221 13.30 -4.72 -12.68
C GLU A 221 13.84 -4.91 -11.26
N PHE A 222 13.12 -4.42 -10.26
CA PHE A 222 13.44 -4.54 -8.85
C PHE A 222 13.63 -6.00 -8.44
N SER A 223 12.72 -6.88 -8.91
CA SER A 223 12.75 -8.31 -8.62
C SER A 223 13.91 -9.08 -9.28
N LYS A 224 14.75 -8.45 -10.12
CA LYS A 224 16.02 -9.07 -10.57
C LYS A 224 17.00 -9.29 -9.42
N SER A 225 16.85 -8.55 -8.32
CA SER A 225 17.74 -8.63 -7.16
C SER A 225 17.01 -8.79 -5.83
N GLN A 226 15.67 -8.77 -5.84
CA GLN A 226 14.81 -8.81 -4.66
C GLN A 226 13.66 -9.78 -4.86
N VAL A 227 13.14 -10.34 -3.78
CA VAL A 227 11.93 -11.19 -3.83
C VAL A 227 10.70 -10.29 -3.70
N VAL A 228 9.79 -10.41 -4.66
CA VAL A 228 8.49 -9.75 -4.65
C VAL A 228 7.40 -10.82 -4.68
N PHE A 229 6.39 -10.64 -3.87
CA PHE A 229 5.20 -11.48 -3.82
C PHE A 229 4.03 -10.71 -4.41
N HIS A 230 3.24 -11.33 -5.27
CA HIS A 230 1.98 -10.76 -5.77
C HIS A 230 0.82 -11.65 -5.35
N VAL A 231 -0.25 -11.05 -4.80
CA VAL A 231 -1.44 -11.83 -4.43
C VAL A 231 -2.39 -11.93 -5.62
N ALA A 232 -2.64 -13.16 -6.06
CA ALA A 232 -3.50 -13.46 -7.19
C ALA A 232 -4.92 -12.87 -7.00
N ASN A 233 -5.44 -12.24 -8.05
CA ASN A 233 -6.73 -11.51 -8.07
C ASN A 233 -6.77 -10.26 -7.17
N SER A 234 -5.61 -9.66 -6.91
CA SER A 234 -5.48 -8.39 -6.22
C SER A 234 -4.47 -7.50 -6.96
N LEU A 235 -4.45 -6.21 -6.65
CA LEU A 235 -3.46 -5.26 -7.16
C LEU A 235 -2.24 -5.13 -6.23
N VAL A 236 -2.16 -5.98 -5.22
CA VAL A 236 -1.18 -5.88 -4.13
C VAL A 236 0.02 -6.77 -4.41
N ALA A 237 1.18 -6.12 -4.53
CA ALA A 237 2.48 -6.76 -4.44
C ALA A 237 3.17 -6.37 -3.12
N PHE A 238 4.05 -7.21 -2.59
CA PHE A 238 4.79 -6.90 -1.37
C PHE A 238 6.15 -7.60 -1.30
N ALA A 239 7.05 -7.03 -0.51
CA ALA A 239 8.34 -7.58 -0.17
C ALA A 239 8.47 -7.64 1.35
N LEU A 240 9.02 -8.74 1.84
CA LEU A 240 9.27 -8.94 3.26
C LEU A 240 10.73 -8.61 3.56
N VAL A 241 10.95 -7.77 4.57
CA VAL A 241 12.29 -7.29 4.94
C VAL A 241 12.66 -7.90 6.29
N ASN A 242 13.68 -8.76 6.32
CA ASN A 242 14.26 -9.35 7.54
C ASN A 242 13.23 -9.90 8.55
N ILE A 243 12.11 -10.43 8.07
CA ILE A 243 11.05 -11.01 8.91
C ILE A 243 11.14 -12.53 8.88
N GLU A 244 10.94 -13.13 10.05
CA GLU A 244 10.81 -14.57 10.21
C GLU A 244 9.31 -14.87 10.38
N LEU A 245 8.78 -15.78 9.56
CA LEU A 245 7.36 -16.17 9.50
C LEU A 245 7.14 -17.62 9.89
#